data_AF-A0A9N9BFU7-F1
#
_entry.id   AF-A0A9N9BFU7-F1
#
_cell.length_a   1.000
_cell.length_b   1.000
_cell.length_c   1.000
_cell.angle_alpha   90.00
_cell.angle_beta   90.00
_cell.angle_gamma   90.00
#
_symmetry.space_group_name_H-M   'P 1'
#
loop_
_entity.id
_entity.type
_entity.pdbx_description
1 polymer ?
#
loop_
_entity_poly.entity_id
_entity_poly.type
_entity_poly.pdbx_seq_one_letter_code
_entity_poly.pdbx_strand_id
1 'polypeptide(L)'
;MLLFGAIFRCLDPILTIAAMLSYKSPFITPFGKEPEFNAVRKKFENHNSDLLTMYKAYCEWKSNYGKSSSIMGEFCQKNFLSDQNLRMIDDLKKQYLSLLNESGIKQAKSYNVNSTSTPIINAAIVAGLYPKVIHRDLQMQQFINRDQKTVYIHPSSVNYPLQNAKKPNKDWFVYNTMIQTKKLYVRDTSLVEVVDLVLFGRETEVKHEIKLLTIDKWIKLQCFAKTATLLKYLREQLNKILKYKIDHPEAELEQEQKEWLNLILGVIKSCEIDFSPGRVSV
;
A
#
# COMPACT_ATOMS: atom_id res chain seq x y z
N MET A 1 1.45 9.83 -1.82
CA MET A 1 0.58 9.04 -0.91
C MET A 1 -0.60 9.85 -0.38
N LEU A 2 -0.39 10.93 0.38
CA LEU A 2 -1.48 11.74 0.97
C LEU A 2 -2.50 12.26 -0.07
N LEU A 3 -2.01 12.78 -1.21
CA LEU A 3 -2.86 13.22 -2.31
C LEU A 3 -3.77 12.10 -2.86
N PHE A 4 -3.24 10.88 -2.98
CA PHE A 4 -4.05 9.72 -3.38
C PHE A 4 -5.06 9.34 -2.30
N GLY A 5 -4.69 9.41 -1.01
CA GLY A 5 -5.64 9.21 0.10
C GLY A 5 -6.81 10.19 0.06
N ALA A 6 -6.55 11.44 -0.31
CA ALA A 6 -7.55 12.47 -0.48
C ALA A 6 -8.46 12.20 -1.70
N ILE A 7 -7.88 11.98 -2.88
CA ILE A 7 -8.62 11.75 -4.13
C ILE A 7 -9.41 10.44 -4.09
N PHE A 8 -8.82 9.37 -3.56
CA PHE A 8 -9.48 8.07 -3.43
C PHE A 8 -10.48 8.01 -2.26
N ARG A 9 -10.55 9.07 -1.46
CA ARG A 9 -11.46 9.20 -0.31
C ARG A 9 -11.25 8.08 0.71
N CYS A 10 -9.98 7.78 1.01
CA CYS A 10 -9.52 6.86 2.05
C CYS A 10 -8.51 7.55 3.00
N LEU A 11 -8.79 8.82 3.32
CA LEU A 11 -7.78 9.73 3.88
C LEU A 11 -7.30 9.33 5.28
N ASP A 12 -8.20 8.91 6.17
CA ASP A 12 -7.88 8.58 7.57
C ASP A 12 -6.85 7.43 7.71
N PRO A 13 -7.02 6.28 7.02
CA PRO A 13 -5.98 5.26 6.92
C PRO A 13 -4.66 5.80 6.39
N ILE A 14 -4.70 6.57 5.31
CA ILE A 14 -3.49 7.03 4.61
C ILE A 14 -2.71 8.07 5.41
N LEU A 15 -3.37 8.96 6.15
CA LEU A 15 -2.71 9.88 7.08
C LEU A 15 -2.00 9.11 8.20
N THR A 16 -2.67 8.09 8.74
CA THR A 16 -2.11 7.25 9.81
C THR A 16 -0.89 6.48 9.31
N ILE A 17 -0.99 5.86 8.14
CA ILE A 17 0.12 5.11 7.51
C ILE A 17 1.27 6.04 7.14
N ALA A 18 0.99 7.25 6.63
CA ALA A 18 2.02 8.26 6.37
C ALA A 18 2.77 8.63 7.65
N ALA A 19 2.07 8.78 8.77
CA ALA A 19 2.68 9.10 10.05
C ALA A 19 3.55 7.95 10.57
N MET A 20 3.10 6.70 10.43
CA MET A 20 3.90 5.50 10.76
C MET A 20 5.19 5.42 9.94
N LEU A 21 5.10 5.69 8.63
CA LEU A 21 6.26 5.69 7.73
C LEU A 21 7.27 6.80 8.05
N SER A 22 6.81 7.92 8.60
CA SER A 22 7.65 9.10 8.87
C SER A 22 8.26 9.13 10.27
N TYR A 23 7.77 8.30 11.19
CA TYR A 23 8.24 8.27 12.58
C TYR A 23 8.84 6.91 12.96
N LYS A 24 8.03 6.02 13.54
CA LYS A 24 8.42 4.70 14.05
C LYS A 24 7.24 3.74 14.02
N SER A 25 7.55 2.45 14.01
CA SER A 25 6.52 1.42 14.17
C SER A 25 5.80 1.55 15.52
N PRO A 26 4.48 1.33 15.57
CA PRO A 26 3.76 1.23 16.83
C PRO A 26 4.12 -0.05 17.61
N PHE A 27 4.65 -1.08 16.93
CA PHE A 27 5.06 -2.33 17.56
C PHE A 27 6.47 -2.22 18.16
N ILE A 28 6.64 -2.80 19.35
CA ILE A 28 7.94 -3.01 19.99
C ILE A 28 8.22 -4.51 19.90
N THR A 29 9.30 -4.91 19.22
CA THR A 29 9.73 -6.31 19.23
C THR A 29 10.62 -6.56 20.46
N PRO A 30 10.16 -7.30 21.48
CA PRO A 30 10.98 -7.66 22.63
C PRO A 30 12.07 -8.67 22.26
N PHE A 31 13.27 -8.47 22.80
CA PHE A 31 14.38 -9.41 22.64
C PHE A 31 14.05 -10.76 23.30
N GLY A 32 14.23 -11.86 22.57
CA GLY A 32 14.02 -13.23 23.06
C GLY A 32 12.55 -13.66 23.16
N LYS A 33 11.60 -12.79 22.77
CA LYS A 33 10.15 -13.07 22.76
C LYS A 33 9.55 -12.88 21.36
N GLU A 34 10.37 -13.00 20.32
CA GLU A 34 9.96 -12.89 18.92
C GLU A 34 8.83 -13.87 18.54
N PRO A 35 8.80 -15.13 19.03
CA PRO A 35 7.69 -16.04 18.77
C PRO A 35 6.35 -15.55 19.36
N GLU A 36 6.36 -15.07 20.60
CA GLU A 36 5.18 -14.49 21.28
C GLU A 36 4.69 -13.24 20.54
N PHE A 37 5.61 -12.35 20.18
CA PHE A 37 5.34 -11.15 19.39
C PHE A 37 4.69 -11.50 18.05
N ASN A 38 5.25 -12.47 17.31
CA ASN A 38 4.71 -12.88 16.02
C ASN A 38 3.31 -13.49 16.15
N ALA A 39 3.05 -14.28 17.21
CA ALA A 39 1.73 -14.84 17.47
C ALA A 39 0.69 -13.75 17.78
N VAL A 40 1.05 -12.72 18.56
CA VAL A 40 0.18 -11.58 18.86
C VAL A 40 -0.05 -10.72 17.62
N ARG A 41 1.01 -10.41 16.88
CA ARG A 41 0.95 -9.58 15.67
C ARG A 41 0.05 -10.17 14.60
N LYS A 42 -0.01 -11.50 14.49
CA LYS A 42 -0.89 -12.21 13.55
C LYS A 42 -2.37 -11.81 13.70
N LYS A 43 -2.82 -11.40 14.89
CA LYS A 43 -4.19 -10.90 15.12
C LYS A 43 -4.49 -9.62 14.34
N PHE A 44 -3.44 -8.82 14.10
CA PHE A 44 -3.53 -7.57 13.35
C PHE A 44 -3.26 -7.77 11.85
N GLU A 45 -2.83 -8.96 11.42
CA GLU A 45 -2.45 -9.22 10.04
C GLU A 45 -3.62 -8.90 9.09
N ASN A 46 -3.30 -8.18 8.02
CA ASN A 46 -4.28 -7.74 7.04
C ASN A 46 -3.65 -7.68 5.64
N HIS A 47 -4.20 -8.46 4.70
CA HIS A 47 -3.87 -8.43 3.26
C HIS A 47 -2.36 -8.46 2.95
N ASN A 48 -1.58 -9.32 3.64
CA ASN A 48 -0.13 -9.46 3.41
C ASN A 48 0.60 -8.08 3.40
N SER A 49 0.22 -7.21 4.33
CA SER A 49 0.75 -5.85 4.43
C SER A 49 1.12 -5.48 5.85
N ASP A 50 2.40 -5.15 6.04
CA ASP A 50 2.92 -4.60 7.30
C ASP A 50 2.22 -3.28 7.65
N LEU A 51 1.98 -2.42 6.65
CA LEU A 51 1.37 -1.11 6.86
C LEU A 51 -0.10 -1.20 7.26
N LEU A 52 -0.88 -2.09 6.62
CA LEU A 52 -2.26 -2.35 7.02
C LEU A 52 -2.36 -3.05 8.37
N THR A 53 -1.37 -3.90 8.70
CA THR A 53 -1.25 -4.54 10.01
C THR A 53 -1.02 -3.49 11.11
N MET A 54 -0.09 -2.57 10.90
CA MET A 54 0.17 -1.46 11.83
C MET A 54 -1.04 -0.52 11.95
N TYR A 55 -1.72 -0.23 10.83
CA TYR A 55 -2.94 0.57 10.83
C TYR A 55 -4.06 -0.08 11.65
N LYS A 56 -4.28 -1.39 11.51
CA LYS A 56 -5.28 -2.12 12.32
C LYS A 56 -4.97 -2.03 13.82
N ALA A 57 -3.70 -2.20 14.20
CA ALA A 57 -3.28 -2.04 15.60
C ALA A 57 -3.51 -0.62 16.13
N TYR A 58 -3.26 0.40 15.31
CA TYR A 58 -3.60 1.79 15.65
C TYR A 58 -5.11 2.00 15.84
N CYS A 59 -5.96 1.44 14.98
CA CYS A 59 -7.41 1.55 15.13
C CYS A 59 -7.89 0.94 16.45
N GLU A 60 -7.41 -0.25 16.80
CA GLU A 60 -7.77 -0.90 18.07
C GLU A 60 -7.28 -0.12 19.29
N TRP A 61 -6.06 0.44 19.22
CA TRP A 61 -5.56 1.35 20.25
C TRP A 61 -6.43 2.61 20.36
N LYS A 62 -6.79 3.22 19.22
CA LYS A 62 -7.59 4.45 19.18
C LYS A 62 -8.99 4.24 19.74
N SER A 63 -9.60 3.08 19.54
CA SER A 63 -10.89 2.71 20.16
C SER A 63 -10.82 2.55 21.69
N ASN A 64 -9.64 2.33 22.25
CA ASN A 64 -9.41 2.30 23.69
C ASN A 64 -8.92 3.65 24.24
N TYR A 65 -8.54 4.58 23.37
CA TYR A 65 -7.98 5.88 23.74
C TYR A 65 -8.96 6.70 24.58
N GLY A 66 -8.46 7.30 25.67
CA GLY A 66 -9.27 8.03 26.64
C GLY A 66 -9.84 7.18 27.79
N LYS A 67 -9.67 5.85 27.75
CA LYS A 67 -9.86 4.99 28.94
C LYS A 67 -8.75 5.21 29.96
N SER A 68 -8.90 4.65 31.16
CA SER A 68 -7.92 4.81 32.25
C SER A 68 -6.52 4.38 31.83
N SER A 69 -5.50 5.05 32.40
CA SER A 69 -4.09 4.78 32.08
C SER A 69 -3.71 3.31 32.29
N SER A 70 -4.30 2.65 33.28
CA SER A 70 -4.10 1.21 33.54
C SER A 70 -4.57 0.33 32.37
N ILE A 71 -5.79 0.57 31.86
CA ILE A 71 -6.35 -0.20 30.73
C ILE A 71 -5.52 -0.02 29.46
N MET A 72 -5.07 1.22 29.20
CA MET A 72 -4.22 1.52 28.06
C MET A 72 -2.84 0.84 28.16
N GLY A 73 -2.26 0.86 29.37
CA GLY A 73 -1.00 0.18 29.66
C GLY A 73 -1.11 -1.33 29.45
N GLU A 74 -2.16 -1.96 29.98
CA GLU A 74 -2.42 -3.39 29.82
C GLU A 74 -2.64 -3.76 28.34
N PHE A 75 -3.43 -2.97 27.61
CA PHE A 75 -3.64 -3.18 26.17
C PHE A 75 -2.31 -3.10 25.39
N CYS A 76 -1.49 -2.09 25.65
CA CYS A 76 -0.22 -1.91 24.96
C CYS A 76 0.77 -3.03 25.30
N GLN A 77 0.86 -3.41 26.57
CA GLN A 77 1.72 -4.51 27.01
C GLN A 77 1.31 -5.83 26.38
N LYS A 78 0.03 -6.17 26.42
CA LYS A 78 -0.53 -7.41 25.85
C LYS A 78 -0.31 -7.53 24.34
N ASN A 79 -0.32 -6.40 23.64
CA ASN A 79 -0.21 -6.36 22.18
C ASN A 79 1.18 -5.97 21.66
N PHE A 80 2.18 -5.83 22.54
CA PHE A 80 3.53 -5.37 22.21
C PHE A 80 3.54 -4.02 21.46
N LEU A 81 2.71 -3.08 21.92
CA LEU A 81 2.57 -1.75 21.35
C LEU A 81 3.23 -0.68 22.25
N SER A 82 3.70 0.39 21.63
CA SER A 82 4.17 1.59 22.31
C SER A 82 3.08 2.67 22.34
N ASP A 83 2.51 2.94 23.52
CA ASP A 83 1.54 4.04 23.70
C ASP A 83 2.14 5.39 23.27
N GLN A 84 3.41 5.62 23.60
CA GLN A 84 4.14 6.83 23.19
C GLN A 84 4.24 6.95 21.67
N ASN A 85 4.60 5.87 20.95
CA ASN A 85 4.67 5.94 19.48
C ASN A 85 3.29 6.16 18.86
N LEU A 86 2.26 5.51 19.40
CA LEU A 86 0.89 5.64 18.91
C LEU A 86 0.33 7.06 19.11
N ARG A 87 0.61 7.71 20.24
CA ARG A 87 0.29 9.13 20.47
C ARG A 87 1.00 10.04 19.46
N MET A 88 2.30 9.83 19.25
CA MET A 88 3.05 10.61 18.27
C MET A 88 2.51 10.42 16.83
N ILE A 89 2.12 9.20 16.47
CA ILE A 89 1.47 8.90 15.19
C ILE A 89 0.14 9.65 15.07
N ASP A 90 -0.70 9.66 16.12
CA ASP A 90 -1.97 10.40 16.15
C ASP A 90 -1.75 11.92 16.02
N ASP A 91 -0.68 12.46 16.60
CA ASP A 91 -0.36 13.88 16.50
C ASP A 91 0.17 14.26 15.11
N LEU A 92 1.06 13.44 14.52
CA LEU A 92 1.51 13.63 13.14
C LEU A 92 0.36 13.51 12.14
N LYS A 93 -0.57 12.59 12.37
CA LYS A 93 -1.80 12.45 11.57
C LYS A 93 -2.60 13.77 11.55
N LYS A 94 -2.77 14.43 12.70
CA LYS A 94 -3.45 15.73 12.80
C LYS A 94 -2.67 16.83 12.07
N GLN A 95 -1.34 16.84 12.19
CA GLN A 95 -0.50 17.80 11.48
C GLN A 95 -0.62 17.65 9.97
N TYR A 96 -0.56 16.43 9.43
CA TYR A 96 -0.76 16.18 8.00
C TYR A 96 -2.15 16.59 7.52
N LEU A 97 -3.18 16.39 8.34
CA LEU A 97 -4.52 16.86 8.03
C LEU A 97 -4.59 18.40 7.97
N SER A 98 -3.92 19.09 8.90
CA SER A 98 -3.83 20.57 8.88
C SER A 98 -3.17 21.05 7.59
N LEU A 99 -2.02 20.47 7.24
CA LEU A 99 -1.28 20.84 6.03
C LEU A 99 -2.09 20.61 4.74
N LEU A 100 -2.86 19.52 4.66
CA LEU A 100 -3.74 19.27 3.52
C LEU A 100 -4.88 20.29 3.43
N ASN A 101 -5.47 20.66 4.57
CA ASN A 101 -6.51 21.69 4.61
C ASN A 101 -5.94 23.07 4.18
N GLU A 102 -4.74 23.40 4.64
CA GLU A 102 -4.03 24.63 4.29
C GLU A 102 -3.64 24.67 2.80
N SER A 103 -3.31 23.51 2.21
CA SER A 103 -2.99 23.41 0.78
C SER A 103 -4.23 23.46 -0.14
N GLY A 104 -5.41 23.77 0.41
CA GLY A 104 -6.66 23.83 -0.34
C GLY A 104 -7.29 22.48 -0.66
N ILE A 105 -6.65 21.35 -0.29
CA ILE A 105 -7.26 20.01 -0.36
C ILE A 105 -8.16 19.87 0.88
N LYS A 106 -9.18 20.74 0.94
CA LYS A 106 -10.10 20.88 2.06
C LYS A 106 -11.00 19.65 2.15
N GLN A 107 -11.37 19.29 3.36
CA GLN A 107 -12.40 18.30 3.63
C GLN A 107 -13.77 18.72 3.04
N ALA A 108 -14.04 18.45 1.77
CA ALA A 108 -15.42 18.17 1.31
C ALA A 108 -16.05 17.08 2.19
N LYS A 109 -17.38 16.98 2.21
CA LYS A 109 -18.15 16.22 3.22
C LYS A 109 -17.91 14.70 3.28
N SER A 110 -16.90 14.14 2.60
CA SER A 110 -16.84 12.71 2.31
C SER A 110 -15.44 12.11 1.97
N TYR A 111 -14.36 12.48 2.68
CA TYR A 111 -12.97 12.00 2.41
C TYR A 111 -12.67 10.57 2.87
N ASN A 112 -13.64 9.89 3.49
CA ASN A 112 -13.43 8.59 4.13
C ASN A 112 -14.41 7.51 3.67
N VAL A 113 -15.11 7.71 2.54
CA VAL A 113 -16.07 6.71 2.01
C VAL A 113 -15.42 5.38 1.68
N ASN A 114 -14.14 5.39 1.29
CA ASN A 114 -13.39 4.18 0.97
C ASN A 114 -12.38 3.80 2.07
N SER A 115 -12.47 4.39 3.27
CA SER A 115 -11.52 4.11 4.37
C SER A 115 -11.64 2.71 5.00
N THR A 116 -12.64 1.93 4.58
CA THR A 116 -12.78 0.50 4.92
C THR A 116 -12.41 -0.43 3.75
N SER A 117 -12.15 0.12 2.56
CA SER A 117 -11.82 -0.67 1.37
C SER A 117 -10.32 -0.93 1.33
N THR A 118 -9.90 -2.11 1.79
CA THR A 118 -8.50 -2.50 1.80
C THR A 118 -7.80 -2.38 0.43
N PRO A 119 -8.41 -2.79 -0.71
CA PRO A 119 -7.78 -2.61 -2.02
C PRO A 119 -7.48 -1.14 -2.35
N ILE A 120 -8.40 -0.21 -2.03
CA ILE A 120 -8.19 1.22 -2.29
C ILE A 120 -7.11 1.81 -1.39
N ILE A 121 -7.11 1.44 -0.11
CA ILE A 121 -6.07 1.89 0.83
C ILE A 121 -4.72 1.37 0.35
N ASN A 122 -4.64 0.10 -0.04
CA ASN A 122 -3.43 -0.50 -0.56
C ASN A 122 -2.96 0.17 -1.86
N ALA A 123 -3.85 0.43 -2.81
CA ALA A 123 -3.53 1.17 -4.03
C ALA A 123 -2.90 2.54 -3.74
N ALA A 124 -3.44 3.29 -2.76
CA ALA A 124 -2.85 4.56 -2.34
C ALA A 124 -1.46 4.40 -1.69
N ILE A 125 -1.23 3.32 -0.92
CA ILE A 125 0.09 2.94 -0.40
C ILE A 125 1.07 2.66 -1.54
N VAL A 126 0.66 1.83 -2.51
CA VAL A 126 1.49 1.48 -3.68
C VAL A 126 1.86 2.75 -4.46
N ALA A 127 0.89 3.63 -4.72
CA ALA A 127 1.12 4.92 -5.36
C ALA A 127 2.10 5.81 -4.58
N GLY A 128 2.16 5.67 -3.25
CA GLY A 128 3.08 6.40 -2.39
C GLY A 128 4.50 5.84 -2.34
N LEU A 129 4.65 4.51 -2.46
CA LEU A 129 5.93 3.81 -2.30
C LEU A 129 6.60 3.48 -3.63
N TYR A 130 5.87 3.46 -4.75
CA TYR A 130 6.46 3.29 -6.07
C TYR A 130 7.57 4.35 -6.32
N PRO A 131 8.75 3.97 -6.84
CA PRO A 131 9.12 2.71 -7.51
C PRO A 131 9.79 1.66 -6.61
N LYS A 132 9.64 1.71 -5.28
CA LYS A 132 10.21 0.74 -4.35
C LYS A 132 9.44 -0.58 -4.40
N VAL A 133 9.66 -1.35 -5.46
CA VAL A 133 8.96 -2.62 -5.74
C VAL A 133 9.96 -3.77 -5.82
N ILE A 134 9.55 -4.93 -5.32
CA ILE A 134 10.23 -6.22 -5.49
C ILE A 134 9.22 -7.25 -6.00
N HIS A 135 9.70 -8.32 -6.63
CA HIS A 135 8.87 -9.46 -6.96
C HIS A 135 9.60 -10.78 -6.78
N ARG A 136 8.85 -11.86 -6.64
CA ARG A 136 9.42 -13.21 -6.72
C ARG A 136 9.83 -13.52 -8.15
N ASP A 137 11.09 -13.86 -8.35
CA ASP A 137 11.54 -14.50 -9.57
C ASP A 137 11.09 -15.97 -9.57
N LEU A 138 10.44 -16.41 -10.65
CA LEU A 138 9.85 -17.75 -10.71
C LEU A 138 10.88 -18.86 -10.92
N GLN A 139 12.04 -18.54 -11.51
CA GLN A 139 13.09 -19.51 -11.78
C GLN A 139 13.93 -19.76 -10.52
N MET A 140 14.39 -18.69 -9.88
CA MET A 140 15.22 -18.73 -8.67
C MET A 140 14.39 -18.89 -7.39
N GLN A 141 13.08 -18.63 -7.44
CA GLN A 141 12.17 -18.60 -6.29
C GLN A 141 12.62 -17.61 -5.18
N GLN A 142 13.39 -16.59 -5.55
CA GLN A 142 13.90 -15.55 -4.67
C GLN A 142 13.24 -14.21 -5.00
N PHE A 143 13.18 -13.31 -4.02
CA PHE A 143 12.76 -11.93 -4.29
C PHE A 143 13.90 -11.16 -4.95
N ILE A 144 13.58 -10.39 -5.97
CA ILE A 144 14.51 -9.50 -6.67
C ILE A 144 13.95 -8.08 -6.75
N ASN A 145 14.86 -7.10 -6.80
CA ASN A 145 14.52 -5.71 -7.04
C ASN A 145 14.66 -5.33 -8.53
N ARG A 146 14.45 -4.05 -8.84
CA ARG A 146 14.64 -3.48 -10.19
C ARG A 146 15.99 -3.81 -10.82
N ASP A 147 17.06 -3.83 -10.03
CA ASP A 147 18.44 -4.06 -10.48
C ASP A 147 18.78 -5.56 -10.61
N GLN A 148 17.78 -6.44 -10.54
CA GLN A 148 17.95 -7.91 -10.53
C GLN A 148 18.80 -8.42 -9.36
N LYS A 149 18.93 -7.64 -8.28
CA LYS A 149 19.62 -8.06 -7.07
C LYS A 149 18.67 -8.84 -6.17
N THR A 150 19.15 -9.97 -5.65
CA THR A 150 18.43 -10.73 -4.63
C THR A 150 18.23 -9.87 -3.38
N VAL A 151 16.97 -9.79 -2.95
CA VAL A 151 16.55 -9.14 -1.71
C VAL A 151 15.82 -10.14 -0.82
N TYR A 152 15.81 -9.86 0.48
CA TYR A 152 15.17 -10.70 1.48
C TYR A 152 14.14 -9.89 2.26
N ILE A 153 12.97 -10.45 2.50
CA ILE A 153 12.00 -9.90 3.44
C ILE A 153 12.62 -10.00 4.84
N HIS A 154 12.61 -8.90 5.57
CA HIS A 154 13.16 -8.87 6.93
C HIS A 154 12.32 -9.74 7.88
N PRO A 155 12.94 -10.44 8.86
CA PRO A 155 12.22 -11.28 9.83
C PRO A 155 11.13 -10.56 10.63
N SER A 156 11.25 -9.24 10.77
CA SER A 156 10.23 -8.40 11.41
C SER A 156 9.05 -8.07 10.51
N SER A 157 8.92 -8.61 9.30
CA SER A 157 7.74 -8.40 8.45
C SER A 157 6.71 -9.50 8.67
N VAL A 158 5.42 -9.19 8.52
CA VAL A 158 4.35 -10.20 8.47
C VAL A 158 4.50 -11.13 7.27
N ASN A 159 5.15 -10.66 6.20
CA ASN A 159 5.40 -11.44 4.98
C ASN A 159 6.67 -12.30 5.05
N TYR A 160 7.41 -12.30 6.16
CA TYR A 160 8.61 -13.13 6.31
C TYR A 160 8.38 -14.63 6.04
N PRO A 161 7.24 -15.25 6.43
CA PRO A 161 6.96 -16.65 6.06
C PRO A 161 6.94 -16.90 4.55
N LEU A 162 6.66 -15.86 3.74
CA LEU A 162 6.69 -15.96 2.29
C LEU A 162 8.12 -15.98 1.74
N GLN A 163 9.16 -15.61 2.50
CA GLN A 163 10.54 -15.53 2.01
C GLN A 163 10.98 -16.81 1.27
N ASN A 164 10.70 -17.97 1.85
CA ASN A 164 11.08 -19.28 1.30
C ASN A 164 9.91 -20.06 0.71
N ALA A 165 8.71 -19.47 0.65
CA ALA A 165 7.55 -20.11 0.06
C ALA A 165 7.75 -20.29 -1.45
N LYS A 166 7.55 -21.51 -1.96
CA LYS A 166 7.53 -21.78 -3.39
C LYS A 166 6.14 -21.47 -3.94
N LYS A 167 6.05 -20.55 -4.89
CA LYS A 167 4.76 -20.17 -5.49
C LYS A 167 4.84 -20.20 -7.03
N PRO A 168 3.73 -20.58 -7.70
CA PRO A 168 3.67 -20.61 -9.15
C PRO A 168 3.54 -19.20 -9.77
N ASN A 169 3.03 -18.23 -9.00
CA ASN A 169 2.74 -16.88 -9.46
C ASN A 169 3.74 -15.84 -8.92
N LYS A 170 3.89 -14.74 -9.66
CA LYS A 170 4.71 -13.59 -9.23
C LYS A 170 3.96 -12.82 -8.16
N ASP A 171 4.38 -12.95 -6.91
CA ASP A 171 3.97 -12.00 -5.87
C ASP A 171 4.79 -10.71 -6.02
N TRP A 172 4.10 -9.58 -6.04
CA TRP A 172 4.71 -8.25 -6.06
C TRP A 172 4.54 -7.58 -4.70
N PHE A 173 5.57 -6.89 -4.23
CA PHE A 173 5.50 -6.14 -2.98
C PHE A 173 6.12 -4.75 -3.18
N VAL A 174 5.48 -3.73 -2.60
CA VAL A 174 6.15 -2.47 -2.29
C VAL A 174 6.80 -2.59 -0.92
N TYR A 175 7.87 -1.83 -0.70
CA TYR A 175 8.54 -1.73 0.59
C TYR A 175 8.86 -0.28 0.93
N ASN A 176 9.01 0.01 2.22
CA ASN A 176 9.39 1.35 2.67
C ASN A 176 10.92 1.51 2.72
N THR A 177 11.59 0.64 3.46
CA THR A 177 13.03 0.76 3.77
C THR A 177 13.78 -0.46 3.28
N MET A 178 14.98 -0.24 2.72
CA MET A 178 15.92 -1.29 2.35
C MET A 178 17.22 -1.11 3.13
N ILE A 179 17.76 -2.19 3.68
CA ILE A 179 18.91 -2.16 4.59
C ILE A 179 19.85 -3.28 4.23
N GLN A 180 21.12 -2.92 4.07
CA GLN A 180 22.19 -3.89 3.88
C GLN A 180 22.80 -4.23 5.24
N THR A 181 22.75 -5.50 5.61
CA THR A 181 23.58 -6.07 6.70
C THR A 181 24.48 -7.15 6.09
N LYS A 182 24.33 -8.42 6.51
CA LYS A 182 24.90 -9.58 5.82
C LYS A 182 24.21 -9.85 4.48
N LYS A 183 22.92 -9.51 4.38
CA LYS A 183 22.09 -9.62 3.17
C LYS A 183 21.32 -8.31 2.97
N LEU A 184 20.79 -8.10 1.77
CA LEU A 184 19.95 -6.96 1.45
C LEU A 184 18.52 -7.23 1.89
N TYR A 185 18.06 -6.58 2.97
CA TYR A 185 16.73 -6.79 3.52
C TYR A 185 15.78 -5.63 3.20
N VAL A 186 14.51 -5.95 2.94
CA VAL A 186 13.42 -4.98 2.85
C VAL A 186 12.53 -5.04 4.09
N ARG A 187 12.03 -3.88 4.52
CA ARG A 187 11.10 -3.72 5.65
C ARG A 187 9.82 -3.00 5.22
N ASP A 188 8.77 -3.23 6.00
CA ASP A 188 7.43 -2.66 5.82
C ASP A 188 6.89 -2.95 4.42
N THR A 189 6.71 -4.25 4.15
CA THR A 189 6.25 -4.75 2.85
C THR A 189 4.74 -4.81 2.78
N SER A 190 4.18 -4.45 1.62
CA SER A 190 2.76 -4.59 1.31
C SER A 190 2.58 -5.24 -0.04
N LEU A 191 1.68 -6.22 -0.13
CA LEU A 191 1.31 -6.87 -1.39
C LEU A 191 0.87 -5.82 -2.41
N VAL A 192 1.19 -6.06 -3.68
CA VAL A 192 0.86 -5.17 -4.77
C VAL A 192 0.05 -5.94 -5.80
N GLU A 193 -1.11 -5.41 -6.15
CA GLU A 193 -1.86 -5.92 -7.29
C GLU A 193 -1.26 -5.43 -8.60
N VAL A 194 -1.33 -6.27 -9.64
CA VAL A 194 -0.77 -5.92 -10.96
C VAL A 194 -1.41 -4.65 -11.51
N VAL A 195 -2.70 -4.44 -11.26
CA VAL A 195 -3.40 -3.22 -11.68
C VAL A 195 -2.78 -1.96 -11.08
N ASP A 196 -2.34 -2.02 -9.82
CA ASP A 196 -1.72 -0.89 -9.12
C ASP A 196 -0.37 -0.55 -9.78
N LEU A 197 0.41 -1.56 -10.19
CA LEU A 197 1.66 -1.32 -10.93
C LEU A 197 1.40 -0.60 -12.25
N VAL A 198 0.35 -1.00 -12.98
CA VAL A 198 0.02 -0.37 -14.26
C VAL A 198 -0.42 1.06 -14.05
N LEU A 199 -1.31 1.33 -13.07
CA LEU A 199 -1.88 2.63 -12.75
C LEU A 199 -0.84 3.62 -12.20
N PHE A 200 0.09 3.16 -11.35
CA PHE A 200 1.04 4.03 -10.63
C PHE A 200 2.49 3.95 -11.12
N GLY A 201 2.76 3.12 -12.13
CA GLY A 201 4.05 3.10 -12.84
C GLY A 201 4.42 4.45 -13.46
N ARG A 202 5.60 4.57 -14.10
CA ARG A 202 5.99 5.80 -14.80
C ARG A 202 5.92 5.64 -16.31
N GLU A 203 6.72 4.78 -16.90
CA GLU A 203 6.71 4.55 -18.34
C GLU A 203 6.00 3.24 -18.63
N THR A 204 4.98 3.27 -19.51
CA THR A 204 4.27 2.06 -19.96
C THR A 204 4.40 1.89 -21.47
N GLU A 205 4.87 0.71 -21.88
CA GLU A 205 4.99 0.30 -23.27
C GLU A 205 4.15 -0.96 -23.51
N VAL A 206 3.28 -0.93 -24.51
CA VAL A 206 2.45 -2.08 -24.90
C VAL A 206 2.93 -2.62 -26.24
N LYS A 207 3.35 -3.88 -26.25
CA LYS A 207 3.71 -4.62 -27.47
C LYS A 207 2.60 -5.62 -27.78
N HIS A 208 1.69 -5.23 -28.67
CA HIS A 208 0.47 -5.97 -28.97
C HIS A 208 0.75 -7.36 -29.55
N GLU A 209 1.72 -7.48 -30.46
CA GLU A 209 2.06 -8.72 -31.16
C GLU A 209 2.44 -9.86 -30.21
N ILE A 210 3.14 -9.52 -29.12
CA ILE A 210 3.65 -10.48 -28.13
C ILE A 210 2.89 -10.42 -26.79
N LYS A 211 1.73 -9.74 -26.74
CA LYS A 211 0.87 -9.61 -25.54
C LYS A 211 1.65 -9.15 -24.29
N LEU A 212 2.57 -8.20 -24.47
CA LEU A 212 3.47 -7.76 -23.41
C LEU A 212 3.21 -6.30 -23.04
N LEU A 213 2.90 -6.06 -21.76
CA LEU A 213 2.93 -4.75 -21.14
C LEU A 213 4.21 -4.63 -20.31
N THR A 214 5.00 -3.59 -20.58
CA THR A 214 6.23 -3.30 -19.84
C THR A 214 6.06 -2.00 -19.07
N ILE A 215 6.38 -2.01 -17.77
CA ILE A 215 6.41 -0.82 -16.91
C ILE A 215 7.85 -0.56 -16.48
N ASP A 216 8.31 0.68 -16.65
CA ASP A 216 9.65 1.18 -16.30
C ASP A 216 10.79 0.30 -16.86
N LYS A 217 10.54 -0.36 -17.99
CA LYS A 217 11.46 -1.24 -18.75
C LYS A 217 11.84 -2.55 -18.06
N TRP A 218 11.36 -2.82 -16.84
CA TRP A 218 11.75 -4.01 -16.07
C TRP A 218 10.57 -4.87 -15.61
N ILE A 219 9.42 -4.26 -15.29
CA ILE A 219 8.21 -5.00 -14.93
C ILE A 219 7.55 -5.47 -16.22
N LYS A 220 7.60 -6.78 -16.45
CA LYS A 220 7.07 -7.44 -17.65
C LYS A 220 5.82 -8.24 -17.26
N LEU A 221 4.68 -7.86 -17.84
CA LEU A 221 3.37 -8.44 -17.57
C LEU A 221 2.77 -9.00 -18.87
N GLN A 222 2.34 -10.25 -18.82
CA GLN A 222 1.58 -10.85 -19.91
C GLN A 222 0.14 -10.35 -19.84
N CYS A 223 -0.31 -9.70 -20.90
CA CYS A 223 -1.59 -9.01 -20.92
C CYS A 223 -2.16 -8.95 -22.34
N PHE A 224 -3.46 -9.23 -22.48
CA PHE A 224 -4.15 -9.04 -23.74
C PHE A 224 -4.12 -7.58 -24.18
N ALA A 225 -3.98 -7.35 -25.49
CA ALA A 225 -3.92 -6.01 -26.08
C ALA A 225 -5.05 -5.09 -25.61
N LYS A 226 -6.30 -5.59 -25.59
CA LYS A 226 -7.47 -4.82 -25.14
C LYS A 226 -7.35 -4.38 -23.68
N THR A 227 -6.97 -5.30 -22.79
CA THR A 227 -6.77 -5.02 -21.36
C THR A 227 -5.64 -4.03 -21.13
N ALA A 228 -4.49 -4.22 -21.81
CA ALA A 228 -3.35 -3.33 -21.69
C ALA A 228 -3.68 -1.90 -22.16
N THR A 229 -4.39 -1.76 -23.28
CA THR A 229 -4.85 -0.47 -23.80
C THR A 229 -5.84 0.19 -22.84
N LEU A 230 -6.80 -0.58 -22.29
CA LEU A 230 -7.77 -0.06 -21.33
C LEU A 230 -7.08 0.45 -20.05
N LEU A 231 -6.18 -0.35 -19.46
CA LEU A 231 -5.46 0.05 -18.24
C LEU A 231 -4.57 1.27 -18.49
N LYS A 232 -3.93 1.37 -19.66
CA LYS A 232 -3.19 2.56 -20.08
C LYS A 232 -4.11 3.78 -20.14
N TYR A 233 -5.29 3.63 -20.74
CA TYR A 233 -6.26 4.72 -20.83
C TYR A 233 -6.81 5.16 -19.45
N LEU A 234 -7.13 4.21 -18.57
CA LEU A 234 -7.55 4.51 -17.19
C LEU A 234 -6.47 5.29 -16.43
N ARG A 235 -5.20 4.93 -16.63
CA ARG A 235 -4.08 5.67 -16.06
C ARG A 235 -3.96 7.09 -16.60
N GLU A 236 -4.15 7.30 -17.90
CA GLU A 236 -4.16 8.64 -18.48
C GLU A 236 -5.28 9.50 -17.88
N GLN A 237 -6.47 8.94 -17.68
CA GLN A 237 -7.57 9.64 -17.01
C GLN A 237 -7.27 9.94 -15.54
N LEU A 238 -6.68 8.98 -14.81
CA LEU A 238 -6.22 9.21 -13.44
C LEU A 238 -5.21 10.36 -13.35
N ASN A 239 -4.24 10.40 -14.26
CA ASN A 239 -3.24 11.47 -14.33
C ASN A 239 -3.87 12.84 -14.63
N LYS A 240 -4.90 12.90 -15.50
CA LYS A 240 -5.65 14.13 -15.75
C LYS A 240 -6.39 14.62 -14.50
N ILE A 241 -7.04 13.71 -13.77
CA ILE A 241 -7.73 14.01 -12.51
C ILE A 241 -6.73 14.53 -11.46
N LEU A 242 -5.58 13.86 -11.32
CA LEU A 242 -4.52 14.27 -10.40
C LEU A 242 -3.98 15.66 -10.75
N LYS A 243 -3.68 15.90 -12.04
CA LYS A 243 -3.20 17.20 -12.51
C LYS A 243 -4.21 18.30 -12.23
N TYR A 244 -5.48 18.07 -12.58
CA TYR A 244 -6.56 19.01 -12.27
C TYR A 244 -6.63 19.34 -10.77
N LYS A 245 -6.46 18.35 -9.88
CA LYS A 245 -6.44 18.61 -8.43
C LYS A 245 -5.20 19.30 -7.89
N ILE A 246 -4.08 19.15 -8.56
CA ILE A 246 -2.87 19.91 -8.21
C ILE A 246 -3.05 21.37 -8.65
N ASP A 247 -3.59 21.60 -9.85
CA ASP A 247 -3.80 22.94 -10.41
C ASP A 247 -4.99 23.67 -9.75
N HIS A 248 -6.01 22.94 -9.29
CA HIS A 248 -7.20 23.46 -8.62
C HIS A 248 -7.51 22.70 -7.31
N PRO A 249 -6.73 22.92 -6.23
CA PRO A 249 -6.86 22.17 -4.99
C PRO A 249 -8.25 22.27 -4.33
N GLU A 250 -8.84 23.47 -4.35
CA GLU A 250 -10.11 23.77 -3.67
C GLU A 250 -11.36 23.45 -4.49
N ALA A 251 -11.21 23.28 -5.81
CA ALA A 251 -12.35 22.99 -6.68
C ALA A 251 -12.97 21.64 -6.29
N GLU A 252 -14.19 21.34 -6.73
CA GLU A 252 -14.66 19.95 -6.78
C GLU A 252 -14.19 19.29 -8.07
N LEU A 253 -14.24 17.95 -8.13
CA LEU A 253 -14.11 17.28 -9.42
C LEU A 253 -15.38 17.51 -10.25
N GLU A 254 -15.20 17.72 -11.54
CA GLU A 254 -16.30 17.77 -12.51
C GLU A 254 -17.00 16.41 -12.62
N GLN A 255 -18.20 16.39 -13.17
CA GLN A 255 -19.01 15.16 -13.26
C GLN A 255 -18.28 14.05 -14.02
N GLU A 256 -17.67 14.37 -15.17
CA GLU A 256 -16.89 13.41 -15.95
C GLU A 256 -15.68 12.87 -15.16
N GLN A 257 -14.96 13.74 -14.45
CA GLN A 257 -13.83 13.35 -13.61
C GLN A 257 -14.27 12.44 -12.45
N LYS A 258 -15.44 12.70 -11.86
CA LYS A 258 -16.06 11.85 -10.82
C LYS A 258 -16.40 10.47 -11.37
N GLU A 259 -16.94 10.39 -12.58
CA GLU A 259 -17.27 9.12 -13.25
C GLU A 259 -16.02 8.29 -13.55
N TRP A 260 -14.98 8.91 -14.12
CA TRP A 260 -13.69 8.26 -14.34
C TRP A 260 -13.05 7.76 -13.05
N LEU A 261 -13.04 8.60 -12.01
CA LEU A 261 -12.52 8.20 -10.70
C LEU A 261 -13.30 7.00 -10.14
N ASN A 262 -14.62 7.01 -10.20
CA ASN A 262 -15.44 5.90 -9.73
C ASN A 262 -15.17 4.60 -10.52
N LEU A 263 -14.98 4.69 -11.84
CA LEU A 263 -14.60 3.54 -12.66
C LEU A 263 -13.22 2.99 -12.25
N ILE A 264 -12.22 3.86 -12.08
CA ILE A 264 -10.87 3.47 -11.65
C ILE A 264 -10.93 2.79 -10.28
N LEU A 265 -11.65 3.36 -9.32
CA LEU A 265 -11.84 2.78 -7.99
C LEU A 265 -12.61 1.45 -8.05
N GLY A 266 -13.57 1.33 -8.96
CA GLY A 266 -14.28 0.09 -9.25
C GLY A 266 -13.34 -1.00 -9.75
N VAL A 267 -12.45 -0.66 -10.68
CA VAL A 267 -11.41 -1.58 -11.18
C VAL A 267 -10.45 -1.99 -10.08
N ILE A 268 -9.96 -1.05 -9.25
CA ILE A 268 -9.09 -1.38 -8.10
C ILE A 268 -9.78 -2.35 -7.14
N LYS A 269 -11.09 -2.15 -6.86
CA LYS A 269 -11.87 -3.04 -5.99
C LYS A 269 -12.11 -4.42 -6.58
N SER A 270 -12.30 -4.52 -7.90
CA SER A 270 -12.62 -5.79 -8.58
C SER A 270 -11.39 -6.60 -8.94
N CYS A 271 -10.19 -6.04 -8.80
CA CYS A 271 -8.95 -6.71 -9.11
C CYS A 271 -8.54 -7.73 -8.03
N GLU A 272 -9.26 -8.85 -7.99
CA GLU A 272 -8.67 -10.19 -7.93
C GLU A 272 -8.45 -10.70 -9.36
N ILE A 273 -7.93 -9.86 -10.27
CA ILE A 273 -7.70 -10.28 -11.66
C ILE A 273 -6.52 -11.25 -11.64
N ASP A 274 -6.84 -12.53 -11.79
CA ASP A 274 -5.87 -13.60 -11.91
C ASP A 274 -5.06 -13.41 -13.21
N PHE A 275 -3.87 -12.80 -13.09
CA PHE A 275 -2.89 -12.70 -14.18
C PHE A 275 -2.08 -14.01 -14.33
N SER A 276 -2.68 -15.15 -13.94
CA SER A 276 -2.11 -16.46 -14.18
C SER A 276 -1.93 -16.66 -15.69
N PRO A 277 -0.74 -17.09 -16.15
CA PRO A 277 -0.55 -17.46 -17.54
C PRO A 277 -1.32 -18.76 -17.77
N GLY A 278 -2.58 -18.67 -18.19
CA GLY A 278 -3.28 -19.84 -18.72
C GLY A 278 -4.79 -19.93 -18.67
N ARG A 279 -5.55 -19.07 -17.98
CA ARG A 279 -7.03 -19.23 -17.97
C ARG A 279 -7.78 -17.90 -17.88
N VAL A 280 -8.21 -17.40 -19.03
CA VAL A 280 -9.50 -16.70 -19.14
C VAL A 280 -10.23 -17.27 -20.36
N SER A 281 -11.13 -18.20 -20.08
CA SER A 281 -12.31 -18.59 -20.86
C SER A 281 -13.46 -18.38 -19.87
N VAL A 282 -14.43 -17.49 -20.07
CA VAL A 282 -15.25 -17.18 -21.25
C VAL A 282 -15.56 -15.69 -21.27
#